data_AF-A0A5S3N854-F1
#
_entry.id   AF-A0A5S3N854-F1
#
_cell.length_a   1.000
_cell.length_b   1.000
_cell.length_c   1.000
_cell.angle_alpha   90.00
_cell.angle_beta   90.00
_cell.angle_gamma   90.00
#
_symmetry.space_group_name_H-M   'P 1'
#
loop_
_entity.id
_entity.type
_entity.pdbx_description
1 polymer ?
#
loop_
_entity_poly.entity_id
_entity_poly.type
_entity_poly.pdbx_seq_one_letter_code
_entity_poly.pdbx_strand_id
1 'polypeptide(L)'
;MKLFYGILIGLLILSSCSNDDGNEIAGLADFSGNFRLSYISNSLEEICTNSSSNNDATNSPNDFEITSNGRFKQKVYSLNSNNECVVSEILEGKITITGSFYERPNGSVEYDNLEKTSWISFSLANDGKHDSFIIEENQDNRFVTYSYGRSD
;
A
#
# COMPACT_ATOMS: atom_id res chain seq x y z
N MET A 1 -50.54 57.38 -17.84
CA MET A 1 -51.07 56.01 -17.73
C MET A 1 -49.94 55.10 -17.28
N LYS A 2 -50.11 54.43 -16.14
CA LYS A 2 -49.18 53.44 -15.57
C LYS A 2 -49.29 52.13 -16.36
N LEU A 3 -48.18 51.42 -16.56
CA LEU A 3 -48.16 49.95 -16.65
C LEU A 3 -46.77 49.45 -16.21
N PHE A 4 -46.76 48.84 -15.03
CA PHE A 4 -45.71 47.97 -14.50
C PHE A 4 -45.84 46.59 -15.16
N TYR A 5 -44.73 45.97 -15.56
CA TYR A 5 -44.42 44.52 -15.59
C TYR A 5 -42.97 44.44 -16.10
N GLY A 6 -42.02 43.69 -15.57
CA GLY A 6 -41.96 42.70 -14.51
C GLY A 6 -40.49 42.29 -14.49
N ILE A 7 -39.95 42.11 -13.29
CA ILE A 7 -38.55 41.79 -13.02
C ILE A 7 -38.19 40.47 -13.70
N LEU A 8 -37.27 40.50 -14.67
CA LEU A 8 -36.59 39.30 -15.16
C LEU A 8 -35.27 39.17 -14.39
N ILE A 9 -35.33 38.58 -13.20
CA ILE A 9 -34.15 38.02 -12.53
C ILE A 9 -33.74 36.81 -13.37
N GLY A 10 -32.78 37.02 -14.27
CA GLY A 10 -32.03 35.94 -14.87
C GLY A 10 -31.25 35.24 -13.77
N LEU A 11 -31.79 34.12 -13.29
CA LEU A 11 -31.10 33.19 -12.41
C LEU A 11 -29.98 32.52 -13.24
N LEU A 12 -28.84 33.20 -13.37
CA LEU A 12 -27.59 32.57 -13.80
C LEU A 12 -27.14 31.67 -12.65
N ILE A 13 -27.63 30.42 -12.67
CA ILE A 13 -27.00 29.35 -11.92
C ILE A 13 -25.65 29.13 -12.61
N LEU A 14 -24.62 29.82 -12.11
CA LEU A 14 -23.25 29.37 -12.28
C LEU A 14 -23.21 27.99 -11.64
N SER A 15 -23.30 26.95 -12.46
CA SER A 15 -22.89 25.60 -12.09
C SER A 15 -21.38 25.66 -11.87
N SER A 16 -20.99 26.11 -10.68
CA SER A 16 -19.68 25.87 -10.13
C SER A 16 -19.58 24.37 -9.86
N CYS A 17 -19.21 23.61 -10.90
CA CYS A 17 -18.60 22.31 -10.72
C CYS A 17 -17.23 22.59 -10.10
N SER A 18 -17.20 22.61 -8.77
CA SER A 18 -15.97 22.53 -8.00
C SER A 18 -15.43 21.12 -8.20
N ASN A 19 -14.80 20.84 -9.34
CA ASN A 19 -14.03 19.63 -9.53
C ASN A 19 -12.68 19.86 -8.84
N ASP A 20 -12.72 19.85 -7.51
CA ASP A 20 -11.56 19.57 -6.65
C ASP A 20 -11.48 18.04 -6.46
N ASP A 21 -11.87 17.29 -7.50
CA ASP A 21 -11.70 15.85 -7.58
C ASP A 21 -10.21 15.65 -7.85
N GLY A 22 -9.44 15.55 -6.77
CA GLY A 22 -8.06 15.08 -6.84
C GLY A 22 -8.05 13.83 -7.71
N ASN A 23 -7.25 13.86 -8.79
CA ASN A 23 -7.21 12.83 -9.84
C ASN A 23 -7.58 11.44 -9.30
N GLU A 24 -8.79 10.98 -9.61
CA GLU A 24 -9.21 9.64 -9.23
C GLU A 24 -8.26 8.63 -9.90
N ILE A 25 -7.57 7.83 -9.09
CA ILE A 25 -6.70 6.77 -9.59
C ILE A 25 -7.59 5.55 -9.85
N ALA A 26 -7.73 5.16 -11.12
CA ALA A 26 -8.54 4.01 -11.51
C ALA A 26 -8.08 2.73 -10.78
N GLY A 27 -9.02 2.00 -10.18
CA GLY A 27 -8.74 0.80 -9.40
C GLY A 27 -8.18 1.06 -7.99
N LEU A 28 -8.07 2.32 -7.56
CA LEU A 28 -7.66 2.66 -6.19
C LEU A 28 -8.79 2.38 -5.21
N ALA A 29 -8.72 1.22 -4.58
CA ALA A 29 -9.63 0.78 -3.54
C ALA A 29 -8.98 0.92 -2.15
N ASP A 30 -9.67 0.52 -1.09
CA ASP A 30 -9.09 0.57 0.26
C ASP A 30 -7.97 -0.49 0.41
N PHE A 31 -6.73 -0.02 0.54
CA PHE A 31 -5.55 -0.84 0.78
C PHE A 31 -5.04 -0.76 2.23
N SER A 32 -5.77 -0.08 3.13
CA SER A 32 -5.44 -0.11 4.55
C SER A 32 -5.80 -1.47 5.15
N GLY A 33 -5.04 -1.88 6.17
CA GLY A 33 -5.25 -3.14 6.86
C GLY A 33 -3.95 -3.83 7.28
N ASN A 34 -4.12 -5.08 7.70
CA ASN A 34 -3.04 -5.96 8.11
C ASN A 34 -2.73 -6.97 7.00
N PHE A 35 -1.46 -7.28 6.83
CA PHE A 35 -0.98 -8.18 5.80
C PHE A 35 0.13 -9.08 6.34
N ARG A 36 0.18 -10.31 5.83
CA ARG A 36 1.22 -11.30 6.09
C ARG A 36 2.12 -11.47 4.88
N LEU A 37 3.40 -11.65 5.14
CA LEU A 37 4.38 -11.95 4.13
C LEU A 37 4.14 -13.38 3.60
N SER A 38 3.98 -13.50 2.29
CA SER A 38 3.61 -14.76 1.63
C SER A 38 4.72 -15.32 0.75
N TYR A 39 5.62 -14.46 0.25
CA TYR A 39 6.68 -14.84 -0.67
C TYR A 39 7.81 -13.80 -0.71
N ILE A 40 9.04 -14.27 -0.88
CA ILE A 40 10.23 -13.46 -1.21
C ILE A 40 10.92 -14.09 -2.42
N SER A 41 11.29 -13.30 -3.43
CA SER A 41 11.86 -13.81 -4.69
C SER A 41 13.33 -14.25 -4.65
N ASN A 42 14.07 -14.02 -3.56
CA ASN A 42 15.51 -14.27 -3.49
C ASN A 42 15.89 -15.21 -2.33
N SER A 43 16.64 -16.26 -2.65
CA SER A 43 17.04 -17.33 -1.70
C SER A 43 18.13 -16.93 -0.70
N LEU A 44 18.70 -15.73 -0.80
CA LEU A 44 19.72 -15.24 0.14
C LEU A 44 19.13 -14.70 1.46
N GLU A 45 17.83 -14.37 1.50
CA GLU A 45 17.09 -13.96 2.70
C GLU A 45 16.05 -15.01 3.14
N GLU A 46 16.16 -16.26 2.67
CA GLU A 46 15.23 -17.38 2.94
C GLU A 46 15.23 -17.88 4.39
N ILE A 47 15.86 -17.14 5.30
CA ILE A 47 16.14 -17.64 6.63
C ILE A 47 14.86 -17.68 7.48
N CYS A 48 13.88 -16.80 7.20
CA CYS A 48 12.67 -16.64 8.02
C CYS A 48 11.34 -16.68 7.25
N THR A 49 11.32 -17.16 6.00
CA THR A 49 10.11 -17.20 5.17
C THR A 49 9.86 -18.53 4.47
N ASN A 50 10.77 -19.51 4.60
CA ASN A 50 10.62 -20.80 3.95
C ASN A 50 9.73 -21.74 4.77
N SER A 51 8.49 -21.90 4.34
CA SER A 51 7.44 -22.79 4.88
C SER A 51 7.75 -24.29 4.78
N SER A 52 9.01 -24.69 4.57
CA SER A 52 9.44 -26.09 4.32
C SER A 52 10.27 -26.68 5.48
N SER A 53 10.54 -25.89 6.52
CA SER A 53 11.01 -26.41 7.80
C SER A 53 9.90 -26.24 8.83
N ASN A 54 9.76 -27.17 9.78
CA ASN A 54 8.76 -27.17 10.85
C ASN A 54 8.79 -25.96 11.81
N ASN A 55 9.41 -24.86 11.39
CA ASN A 55 9.51 -23.60 12.10
C ASN A 55 8.80 -22.55 11.24
N ASP A 56 7.48 -22.44 11.40
CA ASP A 56 6.68 -21.31 10.92
C ASP A 56 7.27 -20.03 11.52
N ALA A 57 8.17 -19.39 10.76
CA ALA A 57 9.01 -18.30 11.23
C ALA A 57 8.22 -17.01 11.50
N THR A 58 6.94 -16.98 11.12
CA THR A 58 6.05 -15.85 11.38
C THR A 58 4.73 -16.31 11.99
N ASN A 59 4.78 -16.82 13.24
CA ASN A 59 3.60 -16.85 14.14
C ASN A 59 3.00 -15.43 14.39
N SER A 60 3.52 -14.39 13.73
CA SER A 60 2.97 -13.06 13.70
C SER A 60 1.72 -13.02 12.81
N PRO A 61 0.56 -12.58 13.33
CA PRO A 61 -0.64 -12.42 12.51
C PRO A 61 -0.47 -11.31 11.46
N ASN A 62 0.38 -10.30 11.71
CA ASN A 62 0.51 -9.13 10.83
C ASN A 62 2.00 -8.78 10.65
N ASP A 63 2.54 -8.94 9.44
CA ASP A 63 3.93 -8.58 9.07
C ASP A 63 4.03 -7.16 8.52
N PHE A 64 2.94 -6.66 7.95
CA PHE A 64 2.85 -5.32 7.40
C PHE A 64 1.48 -4.74 7.74
N GLU A 65 1.44 -3.55 8.34
CA GLU A 65 0.22 -2.84 8.71
C GLU A 65 0.19 -1.49 8.00
N ILE A 66 -0.89 -1.23 7.26
CA ILE A 66 -1.11 0.03 6.53
C ILE A 66 -2.31 0.74 7.13
N THR A 67 -2.13 1.98 7.54
CA THR A 67 -3.21 2.85 8.02
C THR A 67 -3.87 3.60 6.86
N SER A 68 -5.08 4.12 7.09
CA SER A 68 -5.88 4.80 6.04
C SER A 68 -5.23 6.05 5.43
N ASN A 69 -4.20 6.63 6.06
CA ASN A 69 -3.46 7.76 5.51
C ASN A 69 -2.18 7.33 4.76
N GLY A 70 -2.01 6.03 4.51
CA GLY A 70 -0.86 5.46 3.80
C GLY A 70 0.40 5.31 4.66
N ARG A 71 0.34 5.60 5.96
CA ARG A 71 1.45 5.29 6.88
C ARG A 71 1.48 3.80 7.19
N PHE A 72 2.67 3.22 7.33
CA PHE A 72 2.81 1.79 7.58
C PHE A 72 3.79 1.45 8.70
N LYS A 73 3.66 0.21 9.17
CA LYS A 73 4.66 -0.50 9.97
C LYS A 73 4.97 -1.83 9.32
N GLN A 74 6.24 -2.17 9.18
CA GLN A 74 6.72 -3.42 8.61
C GLN A 74 7.64 -4.11 9.61
N LYS A 75 7.41 -5.41 9.84
CA LYS A 75 8.32 -6.26 10.60
C LYS A 75 9.44 -6.76 9.70
N VAL A 76 10.65 -6.64 10.20
CA VAL A 76 11.84 -7.28 9.62
C VAL A 76 12.27 -8.41 10.57
N TYR A 77 12.68 -9.53 9.98
CA TYR A 77 13.01 -10.75 10.71
C TYR A 77 14.49 -11.09 10.54
N SER A 78 15.09 -11.64 11.60
CA SER A 78 16.42 -12.26 11.55
C SER A 78 16.49 -13.48 12.46
N LEU A 79 17.56 -14.27 12.33
CA LEU A 79 17.85 -15.32 13.31
C LEU A 79 18.46 -14.73 14.57
N ASN A 80 17.94 -15.16 15.70
CA ASN A 80 18.64 -15.02 16.97
C ASN A 80 19.79 -16.04 17.09
N SER A 81 20.50 -16.02 18.22
CA SER A 81 21.60 -16.95 18.51
C SER A 81 21.20 -18.43 18.56
N ASN A 82 19.89 -18.73 18.65
CA ASN A 82 19.34 -20.08 18.72
C ASN A 82 18.83 -20.57 17.36
N ASN A 83 19.06 -19.81 16.27
CA ASN A 83 18.49 -20.07 14.94
C ASN A 83 16.95 -20.04 14.93
N GLU A 84 16.34 -19.21 15.77
CA GLU A 84 14.91 -18.93 15.74
C GLU A 84 14.67 -17.58 15.05
N CYS A 85 13.64 -17.52 14.21
CA CYS A 85 13.22 -16.27 13.59
C CYS A 85 12.53 -15.37 14.60
N VAL A 86 13.09 -14.18 14.77
CA VAL A 86 12.58 -13.15 15.67
C VAL A 86 12.43 -11.83 14.91
N VAL A 87 11.51 -10.98 15.36
CA VAL A 87 11.43 -9.60 14.87
C VAL A 87 12.70 -8.87 15.31
N SER A 88 13.52 -8.45 14.36
CA SER A 88 14.76 -7.72 14.60
C SER A 88 14.54 -6.22 14.61
N GLU A 89 13.61 -5.75 13.78
CA GLU A 89 13.33 -4.33 13.58
C GLU A 89 11.88 -4.13 13.16
N ILE A 90 11.35 -2.96 13.52
CA ILE A 90 10.10 -2.42 12.96
C ILE A 90 10.47 -1.22 12.11
N LEU A 91 10.25 -1.32 10.81
CA LEU A 91 10.36 -0.20 9.89
C LEU A 91 9.03 0.54 9.83
N GLU A 92 9.10 1.87 9.81
CA GLU A 92 7.93 2.73 9.62
C GLU A 92 8.17 3.63 8.40
N GLY A 93 7.08 4.07 7.77
CA GLY A 93 7.17 4.90 6.59
C GLY A 93 5.83 5.30 6.02
N LYS A 94 5.87 5.72 4.75
CA LYS A 94 4.71 6.15 3.98
C LYS A 94 4.67 5.50 2.60
N ILE A 95 3.46 5.11 2.19
CA ILE A 95 3.12 4.71 0.84
C ILE A 95 2.52 5.91 0.11
N THR A 96 3.00 6.16 -1.10
CA THR A 96 2.44 7.18 -2.01
C THR A 96 2.02 6.52 -3.31
N ILE A 97 0.72 6.47 -3.58
CA ILE A 97 0.19 5.98 -4.86
C ILE A 97 0.32 7.09 -5.89
N THR A 98 0.97 6.79 -7.02
CA THR A 98 1.28 7.78 -8.06
C THR A 98 0.65 7.45 -9.40
N GLY A 99 0.11 6.24 -9.59
CA GLY A 99 -0.56 5.87 -10.82
C GLY A 99 -1.26 4.53 -10.74
N SER A 100 -1.80 4.11 -11.89
CA SER A 100 -2.44 2.81 -12.08
C SER A 100 -2.26 2.35 -13.51
N PHE A 101 -2.09 1.04 -13.69
CA PHE A 101 -2.02 0.40 -15.01
C PHE A 101 -2.91 -0.83 -15.02
N TYR A 102 -3.85 -0.91 -15.98
CA TYR A 102 -4.92 -1.93 -15.99
C TYR A 102 -5.63 -2.08 -14.64
N GLU A 103 -6.00 -0.96 -14.01
CA GLU A 103 -6.68 -0.92 -12.70
C GLU A 103 -5.86 -1.55 -11.56
N ARG A 104 -4.53 -1.56 -11.70
CA ARG A 104 -3.58 -1.96 -10.65
C ARG A 104 -2.83 -0.73 -10.15
N PRO A 105 -3.26 -0.14 -9.01
CA PRO A 105 -2.57 0.99 -8.42
C PRO A 105 -1.12 0.67 -8.09
N ASN A 106 -0.23 1.62 -8.35
CA ASN A 106 1.17 1.51 -8.04
C ASN A 106 1.74 2.84 -7.54
N GLY A 107 2.90 2.76 -6.90
CA GLY A 107 3.44 3.88 -6.15
C GLY A 107 4.84 3.63 -5.61
N SER A 108 5.19 4.43 -4.60
CA SER A 108 6.43 4.33 -3.86
C SER A 108 6.21 4.02 -2.39
N VAL A 109 7.21 3.38 -1.80
CA VAL A 109 7.38 3.19 -0.35
C VAL A 109 8.60 4.00 0.07
N GLU A 110 8.41 4.89 1.03
CA GLU A 110 9.48 5.68 1.64
C GLU A 110 9.56 5.35 3.13
N TYR A 111 10.74 4.97 3.59
CA TYR A 111 10.99 4.63 4.99
C TYR A 111 11.48 5.86 5.76
N ASP A 112 11.01 6.07 6.98
CA ASP A 112 11.32 7.31 7.73
C ASP A 112 12.81 7.47 8.06
N ASN A 113 13.52 6.35 8.26
CA ASN A 113 14.91 6.35 8.73
C ASN A 113 15.88 5.71 7.73
N LEU A 114 15.46 5.46 6.49
CA LEU A 114 16.31 4.89 5.46
C LEU A 114 16.27 5.79 4.23
N GLU A 115 17.43 6.11 3.66
CA GLU A 115 17.53 6.73 2.33
C GLU A 115 17.25 5.69 1.24
N LYS A 116 16.03 5.15 1.27
CA LYS A 116 15.58 4.05 0.41
C LYS A 116 14.16 4.32 -0.03
N THR A 117 13.94 4.21 -1.34
CA THR A 117 12.62 4.20 -1.94
C THR A 117 12.41 2.88 -2.66
N SER A 118 11.31 2.21 -2.35
CA SER A 118 10.91 0.96 -3.01
C SER A 118 9.68 1.20 -3.88
N TRP A 119 9.46 0.36 -4.89
CA TRP A 119 8.23 0.39 -5.67
C TRP A 119 7.18 -0.50 -5.03
N ILE A 120 5.91 -0.10 -5.11
CA ILE A 120 4.78 -0.91 -4.62
C ILE A 120 3.69 -1.00 -5.68
N SER A 121 3.03 -2.15 -5.74
CA SER A 121 1.87 -2.37 -6.59
C SER A 121 0.84 -3.27 -5.92
N PHE A 122 -0.42 -2.87 -6.07
CA PHE A 122 -1.56 -3.56 -5.50
C PHE A 122 -2.22 -4.46 -6.53
N SER A 123 -2.70 -5.62 -6.09
CA SER A 123 -3.53 -6.50 -6.91
C SER A 123 -4.89 -5.85 -7.20
N LEU A 124 -5.61 -6.29 -8.23
CA LEU A 124 -6.95 -5.78 -8.51
C LEU A 124 -7.88 -5.99 -7.30
N ALA A 125 -8.66 -4.97 -6.95
CA ALA A 125 -9.66 -5.05 -5.90
C ALA A 125 -10.97 -5.66 -6.42
N ASN A 126 -11.48 -6.70 -5.75
CA ASN A 126 -12.73 -7.36 -6.15
C ASN A 126 -13.95 -6.91 -5.35
N ASP A 127 -13.75 -6.44 -4.12
CA ASP A 127 -14.79 -6.11 -3.13
C ASP A 127 -14.66 -4.67 -2.59
N GLY A 128 -13.95 -3.81 -3.33
CA GLY A 128 -13.59 -2.46 -2.88
C GLY A 128 -12.39 -2.44 -1.93
N LYS A 129 -11.69 -3.57 -1.79
CA LYS A 129 -10.46 -3.68 -1.01
C LYS A 129 -9.35 -4.38 -1.80
N HIS A 130 -8.12 -3.98 -1.51
CA HIS A 130 -6.95 -4.72 -1.98
C HIS A 130 -6.60 -5.83 -0.98
N ASP A 131 -6.56 -7.07 -1.46
CA ASP A 131 -6.23 -8.24 -0.64
C ASP A 131 -4.75 -8.62 -0.70
N SER A 132 -3.98 -8.00 -1.59
CA SER A 132 -2.55 -8.25 -1.70
C SER A 132 -1.83 -7.13 -2.42
N PHE A 133 -0.53 -7.05 -2.17
CA PHE A 133 0.40 -6.17 -2.86
C PHE A 133 1.78 -6.78 -2.92
N ILE A 134 2.62 -6.21 -3.76
CA ILE A 134 4.05 -6.51 -3.83
C ILE A 134 4.85 -5.24 -3.57
N ILE A 135 5.98 -5.39 -2.89
CA ILE A 135 7.02 -4.37 -2.79
C ILE A 135 8.25 -4.89 -3.52
N GLU A 136 8.79 -4.09 -4.42
CA GLU A 136 10.04 -4.36 -5.13
C GLU A 136 11.12 -3.42 -4.64
N GLU A 137 12.21 -4.01 -4.17
CA GLU A 137 13.36 -3.29 -3.61
C GLU A 137 14.62 -3.62 -4.38
N ASN A 138 15.51 -2.63 -4.52
CA ASN A 138 16.87 -2.88 -4.97
C ASN A 138 17.77 -3.07 -3.75
N GLN A 139 18.33 -4.27 -3.61
CA GLN A 139 19.24 -4.64 -2.55
C GLN A 139 20.52 -5.21 -3.18
N ASP A 140 21.68 -4.62 -2.90
CA ASP A 140 22.98 -5.07 -3.41
C ASP A 140 23.01 -5.33 -4.93
N ASN A 141 22.41 -4.42 -5.71
CA ASN A 141 22.24 -4.53 -7.17
C ASN A 141 21.38 -5.72 -7.63
N ARG A 142 20.48 -6.21 -6.78
CA ARG A 142 19.49 -7.24 -7.10
C ARG A 142 18.09 -6.76 -6.76
N PHE A 143 17.13 -7.13 -7.59
CA PHE A 143 15.72 -6.89 -7.28
C PHE A 143 15.20 -8.00 -6.36
N VAL A 144 14.65 -7.59 -5.23
CA VAL A 144 13.96 -8.46 -4.28
C VAL A 144 12.49 -8.07 -4.26
N THR A 145 11.62 -9.06 -4.43
CA THR A 145 10.17 -8.89 -4.44
C THR A 145 9.60 -9.50 -3.17
N TYR A 146 8.88 -8.71 -2.39
CA TYR A 146 8.14 -9.14 -1.21
C TYR A 146 6.65 -9.14 -1.54
N SER A 147 5.98 -10.28 -1.42
CA SER A 147 4.53 -10.37 -1.65
C SER A 147 3.79 -10.49 -0.34
N TYR A 148 2.79 -9.63 -0.16
CA TYR A 148 1.97 -9.58 1.04
C TYR A 148 0.52 -9.92 0.70
N GLY A 149 -0.10 -10.77 1.52
CA GLY A 149 -1.53 -11.09 1.47
C GLY A 149 -2.24 -10.58 2.71
N ARG A 150 -3.48 -10.13 2.58
CA ARG A 150 -4.28 -9.59 3.68
C ARG A 150 -4.47 -10.65 4.77
N SER A 151 -4.32 -10.24 6.03
CA SER A 151 -4.65 -11.04 7.19
C SER A 151 -5.94 -10.54 7.79
N ASP A 152 -6.94 -11.41 7.83
CA ASP A 152 -8.21 -11.24 8.51
C ASP A 152 -8.14 -11.60 10.00
#